data_AF-A0A8T3XU91-F1
#
_entry.id   AF-A0A8T3XU91-F1
#
_cell.length_a   1.000
_cell.length_b   1.000
_cell.length_c   1.000
_cell.angle_alpha   90.00
_cell.angle_beta   90.00
_cell.angle_gamma   90.00
#
_symmetry.space_group_name_H-M   'P 1'
#
loop_
_entity.id
_entity.type
_entity.pdbx_description
1 polymer ?
#
loop_
_entity_poly.entity_id
_entity_poly.type
_entity_poly.pdbx_seq_one_letter_code
_entity_poly.pdbx_strand_id
1 'polypeptide(L)'
;MGETQKLLLFRKWDLSDIAIQDKGLKNVISLRQCIMPLTFGRSALKRFNKADVNIVERLVNKLMHFGKKYAKNTGRMAGKKIHAIN
;
A
#
# COMPACT_ATOMS: atom_id res chain seq x y z
N MET A 1 -10.87 31.12 5.96
CA MET A 1 -10.20 29.84 6.26
C MET A 1 -10.16 29.04 4.97
N GLY A 2 -8.98 28.76 4.43
CA GLY A 2 -8.86 27.99 3.18
C GLY A 2 -9.41 26.58 3.39
N GLU A 3 -10.16 26.07 2.41
CA GLU A 3 -10.69 24.71 2.44
C GLU A 3 -9.54 23.72 2.66
N THR A 4 -9.67 22.88 3.69
CA THR A 4 -8.71 21.83 3.99
C THR A 4 -8.78 20.81 2.85
N GLN A 5 -7.88 20.92 1.88
CA GLN A 5 -7.84 20.02 0.72
C GLN A 5 -7.77 18.56 1.18
N LYS A 6 -8.79 17.79 0.82
CA LYS A 6 -8.90 16.37 1.16
C LYS A 6 -7.68 15.61 0.62
N LEU A 7 -7.06 14.80 1.46
CA LEU A 7 -5.89 13.99 1.07
C LEU A 7 -6.34 12.81 0.20
N LEU A 8 -6.46 13.06 -1.10
CA LEU A 8 -6.82 12.07 -2.10
C LEU A 8 -5.62 11.19 -2.47
N LEU A 9 -5.85 9.87 -2.51
CA LEU A 9 -4.88 8.90 -2.99
C LEU A 9 -4.62 9.10 -4.48
N PHE A 10 -3.35 9.18 -4.86
CA PHE A 10 -2.89 9.54 -6.21
C PHE A 10 -3.48 10.86 -6.73
N ARG A 11 -3.95 11.73 -5.83
CA ARG A 11 -4.72 12.96 -6.15
C ARG A 11 -6.01 12.70 -6.95
N LYS A 12 -6.53 11.47 -6.93
CA LYS A 12 -7.67 11.04 -7.75
C LYS A 12 -8.75 10.33 -6.95
N TRP A 13 -8.34 9.51 -5.97
CA TRP A 13 -9.24 8.61 -5.27
C TRP A 13 -9.44 9.05 -3.84
N ASP A 14 -10.70 9.13 -3.44
CA ASP A 14 -11.09 9.37 -2.06
C ASP A 14 -11.21 8.04 -1.30
N LEU A 15 -10.65 7.98 -0.10
CA LEU A 15 -10.69 6.79 0.76
C LEU A 15 -11.72 6.92 1.89
N SER A 16 -12.32 8.09 2.09
CA SER A 16 -13.27 8.33 3.20
C SER A 16 -14.52 7.48 3.13
N ASP A 17 -14.99 7.14 1.93
CA ASP A 17 -16.25 6.43 1.74
C ASP A 17 -16.08 4.90 1.78
N ILE A 18 -14.85 4.42 1.96
CA ILE A 18 -14.53 3.00 1.98
C ILE A 18 -14.69 2.45 3.40
N ALA A 19 -15.66 1.55 3.58
CA ALA A 19 -15.89 0.85 4.84
C ALA A 19 -15.46 -0.62 4.77
N ILE A 20 -14.80 -1.09 5.83
CA ILE A 20 -14.45 -2.51 5.99
C ILE A 20 -15.63 -3.20 6.69
N GLN A 21 -16.32 -4.08 5.98
CA GLN A 21 -17.51 -4.76 6.50
C GLN A 21 -17.17 -5.85 7.54
N ASP A 22 -16.09 -6.60 7.31
CA ASP A 22 -15.66 -7.65 8.24
C ASP A 22 -14.87 -7.07 9.43
N LYS A 23 -15.39 -7.33 10.63
CA LYS A 23 -14.79 -6.90 11.90
C LYS A 23 -13.38 -7.48 12.10
N GLY A 24 -13.11 -8.69 11.62
CA GLY A 24 -11.78 -9.32 11.74
C GLY A 24 -10.71 -8.61 10.90
N LEU A 25 -11.11 -7.99 9.80
CA LEU A 25 -10.20 -7.32 8.87
C LEU A 25 -9.88 -5.87 9.27
N LYS A 26 -10.69 -5.26 10.14
CA LYS A 26 -10.57 -3.86 10.56
C LYS A 26 -9.20 -3.50 11.12
N ASN A 27 -8.56 -4.42 11.85
CA ASN A 27 -7.24 -4.18 12.47
C ASN A 27 -6.05 -4.50 11.56
N VAL A 28 -6.28 -5.17 10.41
CA VAL A 28 -5.22 -5.63 9.51
C VAL A 28 -5.22 -4.91 8.16
N ILE A 29 -6.30 -4.21 7.81
CA ILE A 29 -6.39 -3.38 6.61
C ILE A 29 -6.35 -1.90 7.02
N SER A 30 -5.28 -1.21 6.63
CA SER A 30 -5.14 0.23 6.84
C SER A 30 -5.59 1.00 5.59
N LEU A 31 -6.56 1.89 5.79
CA LEU A 31 -7.08 2.85 4.80
C LEU A 31 -6.57 4.27 5.09
N ARG A 32 -5.36 4.38 5.66
CA ARG A 32 -4.75 5.68 6.00
C ARG A 32 -4.70 6.59 4.78
N GLN A 33 -5.30 7.77 4.91
CA GLN A 33 -5.29 8.81 3.87
C GLN A 33 -3.85 9.28 3.60
N CYS A 34 -3.42 9.18 2.35
CA CYS A 34 -2.11 9.61 1.89
C CYS A 34 -2.17 9.92 0.40
N ILE A 35 -1.39 10.89 -0.07
CA ILE A 35 -1.31 11.22 -1.49
C ILE A 35 -0.58 10.11 -2.27
N MET A 36 0.55 9.65 -1.73
CA MET A 36 1.35 8.57 -2.28
C MET A 36 1.65 7.53 -1.20
N PRO A 37 1.31 6.25 -1.41
CA PRO A 37 1.48 5.20 -0.41
C PRO A 37 2.92 4.64 -0.46
N LEU A 38 3.88 5.44 0.01
CA LEU A 38 5.32 5.10 0.04
C LEU A 38 5.89 5.27 1.45
N THR A 39 5.90 4.20 2.25
CA THR A 39 6.44 4.21 3.64
C THR A 39 7.86 3.67 3.75
N PHE A 40 8.50 3.30 2.63
CA PHE A 40 9.88 2.81 2.53
C PHE A 40 10.22 1.64 3.47
N GLY A 41 9.22 0.85 3.86
CA GLY A 41 9.43 -0.37 4.64
C GLY A 41 9.79 -0.17 6.12
N ARG A 42 9.76 1.05 6.66
CA ARG A 42 10.05 1.32 8.09
C ARG A 42 9.16 0.50 9.03
N SER A 43 7.93 0.22 8.60
CA SER A 43 6.96 -0.60 9.34
C SER A 43 7.35 -2.08 9.46
N ALA A 44 8.40 -2.55 8.80
CA ALA A 44 8.89 -3.93 8.95
C ALA A 44 9.70 -4.15 10.24
N LEU A 45 10.13 -3.09 10.93
CA LEU A 45 11.04 -3.16 12.08
C LEU A 45 10.38 -3.69 13.37
N LYS A 46 9.04 -3.62 13.47
CA LYS A 46 8.29 -4.07 14.65
C LYS A 46 7.23 -5.11 14.25
N ARG A 47 6.95 -6.04 15.17
CA ARG A 47 5.89 -7.05 15.00
C ARG A 47 4.54 -6.34 14.82
N PHE A 48 3.76 -6.76 13.83
CA PHE A 48 2.43 -6.24 13.47
C PHE A 48 2.34 -4.85 12.85
N ASN A 49 3.37 -4.01 12.88
CA ASN A 49 3.35 -2.68 12.22
C ASN A 49 3.08 -2.72 10.71
N LYS A 50 3.22 -3.88 10.05
CA LYS A 50 2.80 -4.08 8.66
C LYS A 50 1.29 -3.89 8.45
N ALA A 51 0.47 -4.03 9.50
CA ALA A 51 -0.96 -3.79 9.45
C ALA A 51 -1.28 -2.30 9.25
N ASP A 52 -0.47 -1.41 9.81
CA ASP A 52 -0.66 0.05 9.73
C ASP A 52 -0.31 0.62 8.35
N VAL A 53 0.46 -0.12 7.55
CA VAL A 53 0.83 0.26 6.18
C VAL A 53 -0.41 0.22 5.30
N ASN A 54 -0.61 1.30 4.53
CA ASN A 54 -1.72 1.41 3.58
C ASN A 54 -1.79 0.16 2.69
N ILE A 55 -3.00 -0.38 2.52
CA ILE A 55 -3.25 -1.61 1.76
C ILE A 55 -2.71 -1.56 0.32
N VAL A 56 -2.75 -0.38 -0.31
CA VAL A 56 -2.26 -0.17 -1.68
C VAL A 56 -0.75 -0.38 -1.76
N GLU A 57 0.00 0.14 -0.78
CA GLU A 57 1.45 -0.09 -0.72
C GLU A 57 1.78 -1.57 -0.55
N ARG A 58 1.03 -2.29 0.29
CA ARG A 58 1.22 -3.72 0.51
C ARG A 58 0.93 -4.53 -0.74
N LEU A 59 -0.11 -4.16 -1.50
CA LEU A 59 -0.43 -4.76 -2.78
C LEU A 59 0.72 -4.58 -3.77
N VAL A 60 1.19 -3.34 -3.96
CA VAL A 60 2.33 -3.03 -4.85
C VAL A 60 3.58 -3.80 -4.43
N ASN A 61 3.86 -3.90 -3.13
CA ASN A 61 4.99 -4.70 -2.64
C ASN A 61 4.88 -6.19 -3.03
N LYS A 62 3.66 -6.73 -3.16
CA LYS A 62 3.43 -8.09 -3.65
C LYS A 62 3.49 -8.20 -5.17
N LEU A 63 3.11 -7.16 -5.90
CA LEU A 63 3.24 -7.12 -7.37
C LEU A 63 4.70 -7.11 -7.83
N MET A 64 5.62 -6.54 -7.04
CA MET A 64 7.07 -6.55 -7.31
C MET A 64 7.74 -7.93 -7.16
N HIS A 65 6.99 -9.03 -7.10
CA HIS A 65 7.56 -10.36 -6.89
C HIS A 65 8.39 -10.83 -8.08
N PHE A 66 9.40 -11.67 -7.79
CA PHE A 66 10.24 -12.28 -8.80
C PHE A 66 9.47 -13.38 -9.55
N GLY A 67 8.94 -13.06 -10.73
CA GLY A 67 8.53 -14.00 -11.78
C GLY A 67 7.90 -15.34 -11.34
N LYS A 68 8.24 -16.41 -12.07
CA LYS A 68 7.73 -17.77 -11.84
C LYS A 68 8.23 -18.34 -10.50
N LYS A 69 7.38 -19.10 -9.80
CA LYS A 69 7.64 -19.71 -8.47
C LYS A 69 8.99 -20.47 -8.38
N TYR A 70 9.44 -21.06 -9.48
CA TYR A 70 10.65 -21.90 -9.58
C TYR A 70 11.90 -21.15 -10.06
N ALA A 71 11.80 -19.86 -10.39
CA ALA A 71 12.91 -19.12 -10.97
C ALA A 71 13.04 -17.74 -10.32
N LYS A 72 13.64 -17.74 -9.12
CA LYS A 72 13.89 -16.57 -8.26
C LYS A 72 14.61 -15.41 -8.97
N ASN A 73 15.33 -15.67 -10.06
CA ASN A 73 16.12 -14.67 -10.79
C ASN A 73 15.50 -14.21 -12.12
N THR A 74 14.28 -14.64 -12.48
CA THR A 74 13.63 -14.21 -13.75
C THR A 74 12.92 -12.85 -13.63
N GLY A 75 12.73 -12.38 -12.41
CA GLY A 75 11.86 -11.24 -12.12
C GLY A 75 12.46 -9.91 -12.52
N ARG A 76 12.07 -9.38 -13.68
CA ARG A 76 12.37 -7.99 -14.11
C ARG A 76 11.76 -6.91 -13.20
N MET A 77 11.01 -7.26 -12.16
CA MET A 77 10.17 -6.33 -11.38
C MET A 77 10.66 -6.05 -9.95
N ALA A 78 11.73 -6.73 -9.51
CA ALA A 78 12.27 -6.51 -8.17
C ALA A 78 12.76 -5.07 -8.01
N GLY A 79 12.37 -4.43 -6.90
CA GLY A 79 12.70 -3.03 -6.62
C GLY A 79 11.96 -2.01 -7.50
N LYS A 80 11.22 -2.42 -8.54
CA LYS A 80 10.53 -1.53 -9.48
C LYS A 80 9.18 -1.04 -8.97
N LYS A 81 9.17 -0.47 -7.75
CA LYS A 81 7.94 -0.03 -7.09
C LYS A 81 7.21 1.06 -7.83
N ILE A 82 7.97 2.04 -8.33
CA ILE A 82 7.43 3.17 -9.10
C ILE A 82 6.76 2.67 -10.38
N HIS A 83 7.39 1.71 -11.07
CA HIS A 83 6.81 1.10 -12.27
C HIS A 83 5.57 0.26 -11.97
N ALA A 84 5.48 -0.36 -10.80
CA ALA A 84 4.30 -1.13 -10.39
C ALA A 84 3.13 -0.26 -9.89
N ILE A 85 3.35 1.04 -9.67
CA ILE A 85 2.32 2.01 -9.26
C ILE A 85 1.68 2.72 -10.47
N ASN A 86 2.45 2.86 -11.56
CA ASN A 86 2.03 3.50 -12.81
C ASN A 86 1.41 2.48 -13.77
#